data_AF-A0A1T4VWL6-F1
#
_entry.id   AF-A0A1T4VWL6-F1
#
_cell.length_a   1.000
_cell.length_b   1.000
_cell.length_c   1.000
_cell.angle_alpha   90.00
_cell.angle_beta   90.00
_cell.angle_gamma   90.00
#
_symmetry.space_group_name_H-M   'P 1'
#
loop_
_entity.id
_entity.type
_entity.pdbx_description
1 polymer ?
#
loop_
_entity_poly.entity_id
_entity_poly.type
_entity_poly.pdbx_seq_one_letter_code
_entity_poly.pdbx_strand_id
1 'polypeptide(L)' 'MSKPRYKTTNWKQYNKALINRGSLTFWIDEETIAEWKQNKQGKRGRPRRFSDLAITTALMVKRIFSMPL' A
#
# COMPACT_ATOMS: atom_id res chain seq x y z
N MET A 1 13.32 27.51 -39.00
CA MET A 1 14.07 26.44 -38.31
C MET A 1 13.12 25.31 -38.00
N SER A 2 13.42 24.08 -38.41
CA SER A 2 12.57 22.90 -38.15
C SER A 2 12.65 22.51 -36.67
N LYS A 3 11.52 22.10 -36.08
CA LYS A 3 11.48 21.68 -34.68
C LYS A 3 12.31 20.39 -34.50
N PRO A 4 13.23 20.32 -33.53
CA PRO A 4 13.95 19.10 -33.23
C PRO A 4 12.95 18.00 -32.80
N ARG A 5 13.10 16.82 -33.40
CA ARG A 5 12.23 15.66 -33.14
C ARG A 5 12.88 14.82 -32.05
N TYR A 6 12.38 14.91 -30.82
CA TYR A 6 12.90 14.15 -29.69
C TYR A 6 12.36 12.71 -29.71
N LYS A 7 13.24 11.73 -29.44
CA LYS A 7 12.90 10.31 -29.26
C LYS A 7 13.41 9.84 -27.90
N THR A 8 12.51 9.36 -27.06
CA THR A 8 12.86 8.85 -25.73
C THR A 8 13.52 7.48 -25.86
N THR A 9 14.82 7.40 -25.61
CA THR A 9 15.61 6.14 -25.70
C THR A 9 15.78 5.45 -24.35
N ASN A 10 15.60 6.18 -23.24
CA ASN A 10 15.85 5.71 -21.88
C ASN A 10 14.60 5.23 -21.13
N TRP A 11 13.45 5.09 -21.80
CA TRP A 11 12.17 4.79 -21.15
C TRP A 11 12.24 3.57 -20.23
N LYS A 12 12.91 2.50 -20.65
CA LYS A 12 13.07 1.27 -19.85
C LYS A 12 13.81 1.52 -18.53
N GLN A 13 14.87 2.32 -18.55
CA GLN A 13 15.65 2.67 -17.36
C GLN A 13 14.86 3.60 -16.44
N TYR A 14 14.19 4.61 -17.03
CA TYR A 14 13.33 5.53 -16.30
C TYR A 14 12.19 4.79 -15.58
N ASN A 15 11.52 3.86 -16.26
CA ASN A 15 10.46 3.05 -15.67
C ASN A 15 10.99 2.15 -14.53
N LYS A 16 12.17 1.54 -14.69
CA LYS A 16 12.78 0.75 -13.60
C LYS A 16 13.08 1.62 -12.38
N ALA A 17 13.56 2.84 -12.58
CA ALA A 17 13.81 3.78 -11.48
C ALA A 17 12.49 4.21 -10.79
N LEU A 18 11.41 4.39 -11.54
CA LEU A 18 10.07 4.66 -10.98
C LEU A 18 9.57 3.49 -10.12
N ILE A 19 9.68 2.25 -10.61
CA ILE A 19 9.30 1.06 -9.85
C ILE A 19 10.10 0.98 -8.55
N ASN A 20 11.42 1.16 -8.62
CA ASN A 20 12.28 1.10 -7.44
C ASN A 20 11.96 2.18 -6.41
N ARG A 21 11.49 3.37 -6.83
CA ARG A 21 11.07 4.44 -5.90
C ARG A 21 9.79 4.10 -5.14
N GLY A 22 8.90 3.31 -5.73
CA GLY A 22 7.65 2.86 -5.08
C GLY A 22 7.71 1.45 -4.51
N SER A 23 8.85 0.77 -4.62
CA SER A 23 8.99 -0.61 -4.17
C SER A 23 9.16 -0.66 -2.66
N LEU A 24 8.22 -1.32 -1.97
CA LEU A 24 8.28 -1.54 -0.53
C LEU A 24 8.06 -3.03 -0.25
N THR A 25 8.97 -3.61 0.54
CA THR A 25 8.83 -4.97 1.09
C THR A 25 8.79 -4.85 2.60
N PHE A 26 7.75 -5.37 3.23
CA PHE A 26 7.65 -5.44 4.68
C PHE A 26 7.18 -6.83 5.10
N TRP A 27 7.61 -7.22 6.29
CA TRP A 27 7.28 -8.49 6.91
C TRP A 27 6.16 -8.26 7.91
N ILE A 28 5.26 -9.24 8.02
CA ILE A 28 4.20 -9.26 9.01
C ILE A 28 4.30 -10.61 9.70
N ASP A 29 4.46 -10.59 11.02
CA ASP A 29 4.55 -11.81 11.80
C ASP A 29 3.21 -12.57 11.74
N GLU A 30 3.26 -13.91 11.67
CA GLU A 30 2.05 -14.74 11.57
C GLU A 30 1.12 -14.53 12.77
N GLU A 31 1.67 -14.30 13.95
CA GLU A 31 0.93 -13.93 15.16
C GLU A 31 0.12 -12.64 14.97
N THR A 32 0.72 -11.64 14.29
CA THR A 32 0.03 -10.38 13.97
C THR A 32 -1.13 -10.63 13.00
N ILE A 33 -0.95 -11.50 12.00
CA ILE A 33 -2.01 -11.87 11.04
C ILE A 33 -3.17 -12.56 11.76
N ALA A 34 -2.88 -13.44 12.73
CA ALA A 34 -3.89 -14.10 13.53
C ALA A 34 -4.79 -13.10 14.28
N GLU A 35 -4.22 -11.98 14.73
CA GLU A 35 -4.92 -10.91 15.44
C GLU A 35 -5.70 -9.94 14.53
N TRP A 36 -5.63 -10.06 13.20
CA TRP A 36 -6.33 -9.14 12.29
C TRP A 36 -7.84 -9.31 12.30
N LYS A 37 -8.34 -10.51 12.62
CA LYS A 37 -9.79 -10.76 12.69
C LYS A 37 -10.34 -10.28 14.02
N GLN A 38 -11.43 -9.53 13.95
CA GLN A 38 -12.11 -9.08 15.16
C GLN A 38 -12.86 -10.25 15.83
N ASN A 39 -12.62 -10.44 17.13
CA ASN A 39 -13.41 -11.36 17.95
C ASN A 39 -14.86 -10.88 18.11
N LYS A 40 -15.80 -11.83 18.18
CA LYS A 40 -17.23 -11.55 18.37
C LYS A 40 -17.44 -10.80 19.69
N GLN A 41 -17.92 -9.56 19.60
CA GLN A 41 -18.04 -8.67 20.77
C GLN A 41 -19.38 -8.81 21.51
N GLY A 42 -20.33 -9.61 21.00
CA GLY A 42 -21.68 -9.77 21.59
C GLY A 42 -22.53 -8.49 21.60
N LYS A 43 -22.02 -7.38 21.06
CA LYS A 43 -22.69 -6.07 21.02
C LYS A 43 -23.73 -6.03 19.90
N ARG A 44 -24.82 -5.28 20.14
CA ARG A 44 -25.88 -5.04 19.15
C ARG A 44 -25.33 -4.18 17.99
N GLY A 45 -25.66 -4.54 16.76
CA GLY A 45 -25.18 -3.87 15.54
C GLY A 45 -24.31 -4.77 14.67
N ARG A 46 -23.74 -4.20 13.58
CA ARG A 46 -22.88 -4.95 12.67
C ARG A 46 -21.52 -5.20 13.35
N PRO A 47 -21.09 -6.47 13.53
CA PRO A 47 -19.78 -6.75 14.08
C PRO A 47 -18.69 -6.24 13.14
N ARG A 48 -17.64 -5.63 13.71
CA ARG A 48 -16.43 -5.29 12.95
C ARG A 48 -15.78 -6.60 12.45
N ARG A 49 -15.20 -6.57 11.25
CA ARG A 49 -14.50 -7.72 10.65
C ARG A 49 -13.01 -7.70 10.96
N PHE A 50 -12.42 -6.50 10.99
CA PHE A 50 -11.01 -6.28 11.21
C PHE A 50 -10.77 -5.65 12.58
N SER A 51 -9.67 -6.04 13.23
CA SER A 51 -9.19 -5.42 14.46
C SER A 51 -8.61 -4.03 14.18
N ASP A 52 -8.48 -3.22 15.24
CA ASP A 52 -7.91 -1.88 15.13
C ASP A 52 -6.43 -1.93 14.69
N LEU A 53 -5.72 -3.02 15.03
CA LEU A 53 -4.35 -3.29 14.55
C LEU A 53 -4.30 -3.41 13.03
N ALA A 54 -5.17 -4.25 12.44
CA ALA A 54 -5.26 -4.44 10.99
C ALA A 54 -5.66 -3.15 10.24
N ILE A 55 -6.55 -2.36 10.83
CA ILE A 55 -6.96 -1.07 10.25
C ILE A 55 -5.80 -0.08 10.29
N THR A 56 -5.09 0.01 11.40
CA THR A 56 -3.97 0.95 11.57
C THR A 56 -2.81 0.60 10.65
N THR A 57 -2.46 -0.67 10.50
CA THR A 57 -1.44 -1.12 9.52
C THR A 57 -1.83 -0.79 8.09
N ALA A 58 -3.09 -1.02 7.69
CA ALA A 58 -3.57 -0.64 6.36
C ALA A 58 -3.49 0.89 6.14
N LEU A 59 -3.81 1.69 7.17
CA LEU A 59 -3.68 3.15 7.10
C LEU A 59 -2.22 3.63 7.02
N MET A 60 -1.28 2.95 7.69
CA MET A 60 0.14 3.23 7.55
C MET A 60 0.63 2.96 6.11
N VAL A 61 0.25 1.82 5.53
CA VAL A 61 0.56 1.49 4.13
C VAL A 61 -0.04 2.54 3.19
N LYS A 62 -1.33 2.88 3.39
CA LYS A 62 -2.03 3.92 2.64
C LYS A 62 -1.27 5.26 2.68
N ARG A 63 -0.75 5.63 3.86
CA ARG A 63 0.01 6.87 4.06
C ARG A 63 1.36 6.85 3.36
N ILE A 64 2.10 5.73 3.42
CA ILE A 64 3.39 5.56 2.72
C ILE A 64 3.20 5.77 1.22
N PHE A 65 2.12 5.23 0.66
CA PHE A 65 1.80 5.39 -0.76
C PHE A 65 1.06 6.70 -1.10
N SER A 66 0.83 7.58 -0.12
CA SER A 66 0.11 8.85 -0.30
C SER A 66 -1.24 8.68 -1.03
N MET A 67 -1.96 7.59 -0.75
CA MET A 67 -3.24 7.30 -1.40
C MET A 67 -4.36 8.19 -0.86
N PRO A 68 -5.34 8.59 -1.70
CA PRO A 68 -6.45 9.46 -1.29
C PRO A 68 -7.39 8.80 -0.28
N LEU A 69 -8.12 9.61 0.50
CA LEU A 69 -9.03 9.15 1.56
C LEU A 69 -10.24 8.39 1.04
#